data_AF-A0A803K9N0-F1
#
_entry.id   AF-A0A803K9N0-F1
#
_cell.length_a   1.000
_cell.length_b   1.000
_cell.length_c   1.000
_cell.angle_alpha   90.00
_cell.angle_beta   90.00
_cell.angle_gamma   90.00
#
_symmetry.space_group_name_H-M   'P 1'
#
loop_
_entity.id
_entity.type
_entity.pdbx_description
1 polymer ?
#
loop_
_entity_poly.entity_id
_entity_poly.type
_entity_poly.pdbx_seq_one_letter_code
_entity_poly.pdbx_strand_id
1 'polypeptide(L)'
;MARAGEEYFDFTFMDCVLDTFPGDLEYQQILDEIDEKLKENALCMEESLQNFKLEINEMCGSEVLKNDNDCLFWINNYHTSHPKPQEAPHCEVLEFLKTLQHFLKNNENQEDIILQLLSELNTECKVSFPFSPSGGSSHCISQTSLHAVDDNFPMDIQTAWDDVRLHLRRYLVGKLQNCSNFTSESNIEVKTQCLQQFLFLYPEKDVLTKYQNIQQNLLVTLTHFGDRRVDTAFNIYQDAVPKVISMIVDDLNLLRNIVDTSLIIKFIKETFFEAITEEMKAFVDVLSENRTEESSLNPVKTVKGKQKLKMSSAAY
;
A
#
# COMPACT_ATOMS: atom_id res chain seq x y z
N MET A 1 -61.87 6.64 -15.02
CA MET A 1 -60.97 5.60 -14.48
C MET A 1 -59.56 6.16 -14.50
N ALA A 2 -58.89 6.13 -13.35
CA ALA A 2 -57.62 6.80 -13.09
C ALA A 2 -56.42 6.07 -13.73
N ARG A 3 -55.37 6.87 -13.98
CA ARG A 3 -54.01 6.54 -14.43
C ARG A 3 -53.29 5.53 -13.50
N ALA A 4 -52.29 4.82 -14.03
CA ALA A 4 -50.87 4.99 -13.65
C ALA A 4 -49.98 3.89 -14.24
N GLY A 5 -48.76 4.25 -14.64
CA GLY A 5 -47.71 3.32 -15.07
C GLY A 5 -46.64 3.93 -15.97
N GLU A 6 -46.36 5.23 -15.87
CA GLU A 6 -45.09 5.79 -16.34
C GLU A 6 -44.13 5.76 -15.16
N GLU A 7 -43.07 4.98 -15.28
CA GLU A 7 -41.94 4.96 -14.35
C GLU A 7 -41.30 6.34 -14.34
N TYR A 8 -41.57 7.09 -13.28
CA TYR A 8 -40.82 8.28 -12.94
C TYR A 8 -39.41 7.84 -12.55
N PHE A 9 -38.43 8.07 -13.43
CA PHE A 9 -37.04 8.15 -13.00
C PHE A 9 -36.94 9.26 -11.97
N ASP A 10 -36.48 8.90 -10.78
CA ASP A 10 -36.38 9.79 -9.63
C ASP A 10 -35.23 10.79 -9.85
N PHE A 11 -35.56 11.94 -10.43
CA PHE A 11 -34.62 13.06 -10.65
C PHE A 11 -34.16 13.72 -9.34
N THR A 12 -34.72 13.34 -8.18
CA THR A 12 -34.32 13.93 -6.89
C THR A 12 -32.89 13.57 -6.48
N PHE A 13 -32.33 12.46 -6.96
CA PHE A 13 -30.92 12.13 -6.71
C PHE A 13 -29.97 13.12 -7.41
N MET A 14 -30.32 13.62 -8.60
CA MET A 14 -29.47 14.58 -9.31
C MET A 14 -29.55 15.98 -8.70
N ASP A 15 -30.72 16.39 -8.20
CA ASP A 15 -30.89 17.67 -7.49
C ASP A 15 -30.13 17.68 -6.14
N CYS A 16 -30.09 16.56 -5.40
CA CYS A 16 -29.25 16.48 -4.19
C CYS A 16 -27.75 16.53 -4.49
N VAL A 17 -27.31 15.99 -5.62
CA VAL A 17 -25.89 16.03 -6.03
C VAL A 17 -25.49 17.43 -6.53
N LEU A 18 -26.41 18.16 -7.17
CA LEU A 18 -26.16 19.52 -7.66
C LEU A 18 -26.20 20.57 -6.54
N ASP A 19 -27.04 20.40 -5.51
CA ASP A 19 -27.05 21.23 -4.29
C ASP A 19 -25.85 20.95 -3.36
N THR A 20 -25.03 19.95 -3.68
CA THR A 20 -23.78 19.65 -2.93
C THR A 20 -22.57 20.42 -3.49
N PHE A 21 -22.67 21.01 -4.68
CA PHE A 21 -21.59 21.82 -5.22
C PHE A 21 -21.64 23.22 -4.62
N PRO A 22 -20.54 23.69 -4.00
CA PRO A 22 -20.51 25.02 -3.43
C PRO A 22 -20.85 26.08 -4.49
N GLY A 23 -21.52 27.15 -4.10
CA GLY A 23 -21.79 28.27 -5.02
C GLY A 23 -20.50 29.00 -5.42
N ASP A 24 -20.51 29.82 -6.47
CA ASP A 24 -19.32 30.57 -6.94
C ASP A 24 -18.66 31.40 -5.81
N LEU A 25 -19.46 31.93 -4.88
CA LEU A 25 -18.98 32.66 -3.71
C LEU A 25 -18.28 31.74 -2.68
N GLU A 26 -18.78 30.53 -2.50
CA GLU A 26 -18.20 29.53 -1.60
C GLU A 26 -16.91 28.95 -2.20
N TYR A 27 -16.86 28.75 -3.52
CA TYR A 27 -15.60 28.44 -4.22
C TYR A 27 -14.56 29.53 -4.03
N GLN A 28 -14.95 30.79 -4.18
CA GLN A 28 -14.03 31.91 -3.98
C GLN A 28 -13.51 31.96 -2.54
N GLN A 29 -14.38 31.76 -1.54
CA GLN A 29 -13.98 31.69 -0.13
C GLN A 29 -13.03 30.52 0.16
N ILE A 30 -13.28 29.34 -0.41
CA ILE A 30 -12.40 28.18 -0.29
C ILE A 30 -11.04 28.48 -0.92
N LEU A 31 -11.00 29.11 -2.09
CA LEU A 31 -9.75 29.49 -2.75
C LEU A 31 -8.97 30.53 -1.95
N ASP A 32 -9.66 31.53 -1.39
CA ASP A 32 -9.05 32.54 -0.53
C ASP A 32 -8.51 31.90 0.78
N GLU A 33 -9.23 30.96 1.39
CA GLU A 33 -8.74 30.20 2.56
C GLU A 33 -7.52 29.33 2.22
N ILE A 34 -7.52 28.68 1.04
CA ILE A 34 -6.36 27.92 0.56
C ILE A 34 -5.16 28.84 0.34
N ASP A 35 -5.36 30.03 -0.24
CA ASP A 35 -4.27 31.00 -0.47
C ASP A 35 -3.68 31.50 0.84
N GLU A 36 -4.52 31.79 1.84
CA GLU A 36 -4.06 32.16 3.18
C GLU A 36 -3.31 31.01 3.86
N LYS A 37 -3.81 29.77 3.81
CA LYS A 37 -3.08 28.60 4.35
C LYS A 37 -1.76 28.34 3.63
N LEU A 38 -1.68 28.62 2.32
CA LEU A 38 -0.43 28.52 1.58
C LEU A 38 0.58 29.59 2.03
N LYS A 39 0.14 30.82 2.30
CA LYS A 39 1.00 31.87 2.86
C LYS A 39 1.49 31.51 4.26
N GLU A 40 0.60 31.03 5.13
CA GLU A 40 0.97 30.55 6.47
C GLU A 40 1.97 29.40 6.41
N ASN A 41 1.75 28.41 5.53
CA ASN A 41 2.70 27.32 5.32
C ASN A 41 4.05 27.83 4.82
N ALA A 42 4.08 28.80 3.91
CA ALA A 42 5.33 29.39 3.43
C ALA A 42 6.11 30.08 4.56
N LEU A 43 5.41 30.84 5.42
CA LEU A 43 6.02 31.47 6.60
C LEU A 43 6.52 30.44 7.61
N CYS A 44 5.74 29.39 7.87
CA CYS A 44 6.11 28.32 8.80
C CYS A 44 7.32 27.51 8.30
N MET A 45 7.40 27.25 6.98
CA MET A 45 8.57 26.61 6.38
C MET A 45 9.82 27.49 6.50
N GLU A 46 9.69 28.80 6.26
CA GLU A 46 10.79 29.76 6.42
C GLU A 46 11.28 29.78 7.87
N GLU A 47 10.37 29.86 8.85
CA GLU A 47 10.70 29.80 10.28
C GLU A 47 11.39 28.49 10.65
N SER A 48 10.89 27.36 10.16
CA SER A 48 11.49 26.04 10.38
C SER A 48 12.91 25.96 9.81
N LEU A 49 13.13 26.54 8.62
CA LEU A 49 14.46 26.63 7.98
C LEU A 49 15.43 27.48 8.80
N GLN A 50 14.97 28.61 9.33
CA GLN A 50 15.79 29.46 10.21
C GLN A 50 16.13 28.75 11.53
N ASN A 51 15.18 28.05 12.13
CA ASN A 51 15.42 27.26 13.35
C ASN A 51 16.42 26.13 13.10
N PHE A 52 16.29 25.40 11.98
CA PHE A 52 17.24 24.37 11.57
C PHE A 52 18.65 24.93 11.37
N LYS A 53 18.76 26.12 10.76
CA LYS A 53 20.04 26.82 10.59
C LYS A 53 20.68 27.21 11.93
N LEU A 54 19.89 27.62 12.92
CA LEU A 54 20.37 27.89 14.27
C LEU A 54 20.89 26.62 14.94
N GLU A 55 20.16 25.51 14.83
CA GLU A 55 20.56 24.21 15.40
C GLU A 55 21.88 23.69 14.80
N ILE A 56 22.07 23.83 13.48
CA ILE A 56 23.35 23.50 12.81
C ILE A 56 24.49 24.37 13.35
N ASN A 57 24.25 25.67 13.52
CA ASN A 57 25.25 26.60 14.04
C ASN A 57 25.63 26.29 15.49
N GLU A 58 24.68 25.85 16.32
CA GLU A 58 24.96 25.36 17.66
C GLU A 58 25.82 24.09 17.64
N MET A 59 25.55 23.15 16.72
CA MET A 59 26.34 21.93 16.54
C MET A 59 27.76 22.18 16.00
N CYS A 60 27.99 23.25 15.23
CA CYS A 60 29.28 23.56 14.62
C CYS A 60 30.39 23.95 15.62
N GLY A 61 30.03 24.47 16.80
CA GLY A 61 30.92 24.77 17.93
C GLY A 61 32.07 25.79 17.70
N SER A 62 32.47 26.06 16.46
CA SER A 62 33.73 26.77 16.14
C SER A 62 33.65 27.78 14.99
N GLU A 63 32.61 27.75 14.15
CA GLU A 63 32.36 28.76 13.12
C GLU A 63 30.85 28.98 12.92
N VAL A 64 30.41 30.24 12.95
CA VAL A 64 29.02 30.60 12.61
C VAL A 64 28.87 30.51 11.10
N LEU A 65 28.13 29.53 10.60
CA LEU A 65 27.77 29.39 9.19
C LEU A 65 26.82 30.53 8.83
N LYS A 66 27.28 31.42 7.94
CA LYS A 66 26.59 32.68 7.65
C LYS A 66 25.58 32.54 6.52
N ASN A 67 25.89 31.71 5.52
CA ASN A 67 25.04 31.52 4.35
C ASN A 67 24.58 30.06 4.22
N ASP A 68 23.59 29.84 3.35
CA ASP A 68 22.95 28.54 3.21
C ASP A 68 23.87 27.52 2.53
N ASN A 69 24.79 27.98 1.67
CA ASN A 69 25.81 27.12 1.06
C ASN A 69 26.83 26.62 2.09
N ASP A 70 27.18 27.43 3.09
CA ASP A 70 28.06 27.02 4.20
C ASP A 70 27.36 25.93 5.04
N CYS A 71 26.05 26.09 5.29
CA CYS A 71 25.22 25.10 5.98
C CYS A 71 25.17 23.78 5.20
N LEU A 72 24.88 23.84 3.89
CA LEU A 72 24.85 22.66 3.02
C LEU A 72 26.23 21.99 2.90
N PHE A 73 27.29 22.79 2.80
CA PHE A 73 28.65 22.27 2.75
C PHE A 73 29.02 21.57 4.05
N TRP A 74 28.65 22.14 5.21
CA TRP A 74 28.89 21.52 6.50
C TRP A 74 28.10 20.22 6.67
N ILE A 75 26.81 20.20 6.33
CA ILE A 75 25.98 18.98 6.38
C ILE A 75 26.58 17.88 5.48
N ASN A 76 26.92 18.23 4.25
CA ASN A 76 27.45 17.27 3.26
C ASN A 76 28.82 16.71 3.68
N ASN A 77 29.59 17.48 4.45
CA ASN A 77 30.92 17.09 4.92
C ASN A 77 30.96 16.71 6.39
N TYR A 78 29.82 16.66 7.10
CA TYR A 78 29.73 16.39 8.54
C TYR A 78 30.46 15.11 8.94
N HIS A 79 30.34 14.06 8.12
CA HIS A 79 31.03 12.77 8.33
C HIS A 79 32.55 12.82 8.12
N THR A 80 33.05 13.86 7.45
CA THR A 80 34.49 14.06 7.18
C THR A 80 35.15 15.00 8.19
N SER A 81 34.37 15.92 8.78
CA SER A 81 34.83 16.90 9.78
C SER A 81 34.69 16.44 11.23
N HIS A 82 33.93 15.37 11.49
CA HIS A 82 33.86 14.69 12.79
C HIS A 82 34.57 13.33 12.76
N PRO A 83 35.10 12.84 13.90
CA PRO A 83 35.69 11.51 13.96
C PRO A 83 34.68 10.47 13.46
N LYS A 84 35.15 9.55 12.60
CA LYS A 84 34.35 8.42 12.10
C LYS A 84 33.56 7.77 13.26
N PRO A 85 32.31 7.32 13.02
CA PRO A 85 31.58 6.52 13.98
C PRO A 85 32.50 5.44 14.53
N GLN A 86 32.59 5.31 15.86
CA GLN A 86 33.38 4.25 16.45
C GLN A 86 32.71 2.92 16.04
N GLU A 87 33.33 2.21 15.11
CA GLU A 87 32.87 0.89 14.70
C GLU A 87 32.93 -0.04 15.91
N ALA A 88 31.79 -0.63 16.25
CA ALA A 88 31.73 -1.63 17.30
C ALA A 88 32.64 -2.82 16.92
N PRO A 89 33.36 -3.43 17.88
CA PRO A 89 34.16 -4.60 17.61
C PRO A 89 33.32 -5.70 16.95
N HIS A 90 33.81 -6.25 15.82
CA HIS A 90 33.14 -7.29 15.03
C HIS A 90 32.51 -8.40 15.91
N CYS A 91 33.29 -8.91 16.85
CA CYS A 91 32.88 -10.00 17.74
C CYS A 91 31.65 -9.63 18.58
N GLU A 92 31.57 -8.39 19.08
CA GLU A 92 30.46 -7.93 19.92
C GLU A 92 29.18 -7.78 19.10
N VAL A 93 29.28 -7.27 17.87
CA VAL A 93 28.14 -7.16 16.94
C VAL A 93 27.61 -8.55 16.59
N LEU A 94 28.50 -9.48 16.26
CA LEU A 94 28.11 -10.85 15.93
C LEU A 94 27.48 -11.57 17.14
N GLU A 95 28.02 -11.37 18.34
CA GLU A 95 27.48 -11.93 19.58
C GLU A 95 26.11 -11.35 19.91
N PHE A 96 25.92 -10.03 19.74
CA PHE A 96 24.64 -9.36 19.88
C PHE A 96 23.58 -9.94 18.93
N LEU A 97 23.89 -10.05 17.63
CA LEU A 97 22.96 -10.60 16.64
C LEU A 97 22.61 -12.06 16.91
N LYS A 98 23.59 -12.88 17.31
CA LYS A 98 23.35 -14.28 17.73
C LYS A 98 22.47 -14.35 18.97
N THR A 99 22.66 -13.43 19.91
CA THR A 99 21.85 -13.34 21.12
C THR A 99 20.41 -12.98 20.78
N LEU A 100 20.18 -11.97 19.94
CA LEU A 100 18.84 -11.64 19.43
C LEU A 100 18.19 -12.85 18.72
N GLN A 101 18.95 -13.52 17.86
CA GLN A 101 18.45 -14.71 17.16
C GLN A 101 18.07 -15.84 18.13
N HIS A 102 18.86 -16.04 19.19
CA HIS A 102 18.56 -17.00 20.24
C HIS A 102 17.26 -16.61 20.98
N PHE A 103 17.09 -15.33 21.33
CA PHE A 103 15.87 -14.85 21.97
C PHE A 103 14.63 -15.07 21.10
N LEU A 104 14.70 -14.72 19.81
CA LEU A 104 13.60 -14.90 18.85
C LEU A 104 13.22 -16.38 18.62
N LYS A 105 14.17 -17.30 18.69
CA LYS A 105 13.91 -18.74 18.47
C LYS A 105 13.36 -19.45 19.69
N ASN A 106 13.77 -19.05 20.88
CA ASN A 106 13.57 -19.84 22.09
C ASN A 106 12.54 -19.28 23.06
N ASN A 107 12.09 -18.03 22.86
CA ASN A 107 11.09 -17.40 23.71
C ASN A 107 9.91 -16.94 22.86
N GLU A 108 8.70 -17.16 23.35
CA GLU A 108 7.49 -16.68 22.69
C GLU A 108 7.27 -15.19 22.97
N ASN A 109 6.68 -14.49 22.00
CA ASN A 109 6.22 -13.09 22.11
C ASN A 109 7.33 -12.08 22.44
N GLN A 110 8.55 -12.30 21.94
CA GLN A 110 9.68 -11.36 22.12
C GLN A 110 9.84 -10.39 20.94
N GLU A 111 9.13 -10.61 19.85
CA GLU A 111 9.31 -9.89 18.59
C GLU A 111 9.02 -8.41 18.74
N ASP A 112 7.93 -8.03 19.42
CA ASP A 112 7.58 -6.63 19.68
C ASP A 112 8.64 -5.94 20.55
N ILE A 113 9.19 -6.63 21.55
CA ILE A 113 10.24 -6.10 22.44
C ILE A 113 11.53 -5.88 21.65
N ILE A 114 11.90 -6.84 20.80
CA ILE A 114 13.11 -6.75 19.98
C ILE A 114 12.98 -5.67 18.92
N LEU A 115 11.82 -5.51 18.28
CA LEU A 115 11.56 -4.41 17.34
C LEU A 115 11.68 -3.04 18.02
N GLN A 116 11.13 -2.92 19.23
CA GLN A 116 11.26 -1.70 20.02
C GLN A 116 12.72 -1.40 20.37
N LEU A 117 13.46 -2.40 20.87
CA LEU A 117 14.88 -2.26 21.19
C LEU A 117 15.71 -1.84 19.96
N LEU A 118 15.49 -2.46 18.81
CA LEU A 118 16.20 -2.12 17.58
C LEU A 118 15.89 -0.69 17.12
N SER A 119 14.63 -0.26 17.26
CA SER A 119 14.23 1.12 16.96
C SER A 119 14.91 2.12 17.91
N GLU A 120 14.91 1.84 19.22
CA GLU A 120 15.57 2.68 20.23
C GLU A 120 17.08 2.77 20.02
N LEU A 121 17.74 1.66 19.67
CA LEU A 121 19.17 1.68 19.32
C LEU A 121 19.46 2.55 18.10
N ASN A 122 18.57 2.56 17.10
CA ASN A 122 18.71 3.41 15.93
C ASN A 122 18.49 4.90 16.26
N THR A 123 17.46 5.24 17.05
CA THR A 123 17.10 6.63 17.34
C THR A 123 17.94 7.25 18.46
N GLU A 124 18.10 6.56 19.59
CA GLU A 124 18.75 7.09 20.79
C GLU A 124 20.26 6.87 20.77
N CYS A 125 20.70 5.71 20.29
CA CYS A 125 22.12 5.33 20.25
C CYS A 125 22.77 5.58 18.89
N LYS A 126 22.01 6.04 17.89
CA LYS A 126 22.48 6.31 16.51
C LYS A 126 23.18 5.10 15.87
N VAL A 127 22.77 3.88 16.25
CA VAL A 127 23.28 2.63 15.69
C VAL A 127 22.70 2.46 14.28
N SER A 128 23.57 2.39 13.28
CA SER A 128 23.15 2.05 11.92
C SER A 128 23.12 0.53 11.74
N PHE A 129 22.01 0.03 11.20
CA PHE A 129 21.87 -1.38 10.84
C PHE A 129 22.12 -1.58 9.34
N PRO A 130 22.62 -2.75 8.91
CA PRO A 130 22.88 -2.99 7.49
C PRO A 130 21.59 -2.93 6.65
N PHE A 131 21.54 -1.99 5.70
CA PHE A 131 20.50 -1.90 4.69
C PHE A 131 20.93 -2.68 3.45
N SER A 132 20.68 -3.99 3.41
CA SER A 132 20.81 -4.73 2.15
C SER A 132 19.45 -4.72 1.42
N PRO A 133 19.37 -4.18 0.18
CA PRO A 133 18.17 -4.33 -0.64
C PRO A 133 17.96 -5.82 -0.90
N SER A 134 16.82 -6.36 -0.45
CA SER A 134 16.56 -7.78 -0.58
C SER A 134 16.27 -8.09 -2.05
N GLY A 135 17.04 -8.99 -2.66
CA GLY A 135 16.66 -9.59 -3.96
C GLY A 135 17.38 -9.11 -5.22
N GLY A 136 18.58 -8.55 -5.12
CA GLY A 136 19.52 -8.53 -6.24
C GLY A 136 20.70 -9.42 -5.89
N SER A 137 20.99 -10.44 -6.70
CA SER A 137 22.33 -11.01 -6.76
C SER A 137 23.30 -9.84 -7.01
N SER A 138 23.96 -9.35 -5.96
CA SER A 138 25.15 -8.51 -6.09
C SER A 138 26.27 -9.41 -6.58
N HIS A 139 26.18 -9.76 -7.85
CA HIS A 139 27.33 -10.14 -8.63
C HIS A 139 28.34 -9.01 -8.44
N CYS A 140 29.54 -9.37 -7.98
CA CYS A 140 30.66 -8.49 -7.73
C CYS A 140 30.63 -7.28 -8.66
N ILE A 141 30.27 -6.11 -8.13
CA ILE A 141 30.46 -4.86 -8.86
C ILE A 141 31.95 -4.55 -8.73
N SER A 142 32.70 -5.09 -9.69
CA SER A 142 33.97 -4.59 -10.22
C SER A 142 35.01 -4.13 -9.18
N GLN A 143 35.93 -5.03 -8.87
CA GLN A 143 37.23 -4.79 -8.19
C GLN A 143 38.19 -3.85 -8.98
N THR A 144 37.70 -2.85 -9.71
CA THR A 144 38.53 -2.00 -10.58
C THR A 144 38.48 -0.52 -10.26
N SER A 145 37.94 -0.12 -9.10
CA SER A 145 38.06 1.27 -8.63
C SER A 145 38.99 1.36 -7.42
N LEU A 146 40.09 2.10 -7.57
CA LEU A 146 41.04 2.45 -6.50
C LEU A 146 40.41 3.31 -5.37
N HIS A 147 39.13 3.68 -5.52
CA HIS A 147 38.35 4.48 -4.58
C HIS A 147 36.99 3.85 -4.24
N ALA A 148 36.80 2.55 -4.45
CA ALA A 148 35.64 1.86 -3.90
C ALA A 148 35.78 1.82 -2.37
N VAL A 149 34.99 2.64 -1.68
CA VAL A 149 34.69 2.42 -0.25
C VAL A 149 33.84 1.15 -0.23
N ASP A 150 34.50 0.04 0.07
CA ASP A 150 33.86 -1.24 0.32
C ASP A 150 32.92 -1.09 1.53
N ASP A 151 31.61 -1.08 1.30
CA ASP A 151 30.62 -1.43 2.34
C ASP A 151 30.67 -2.95 2.55
N ASN A 152 31.83 -3.47 2.97
CA ASN A 152 32.01 -4.87 3.30
C ASN A 152 31.63 -5.09 4.76
N PHE A 153 30.34 -5.09 5.06
CA PHE A 153 29.91 -5.79 6.27
C PHE A 153 30.41 -7.23 6.19
N PRO A 154 31.11 -7.72 7.22
CA PRO A 154 31.54 -9.10 7.30
C PRO A 154 30.39 -10.05 7.01
N MET A 155 30.59 -11.02 6.12
CA MET A 155 29.54 -11.89 5.60
C MET A 155 28.75 -12.60 6.70
N ASP A 156 29.41 -12.90 7.82
CA ASP A 156 28.82 -13.50 9.02
C ASP A 156 27.89 -12.54 9.79
N ILE A 157 28.24 -11.26 9.90
CA ILE A 157 27.36 -10.21 10.47
C ILE A 157 26.14 -10.03 9.56
N GLN A 158 26.34 -9.93 8.24
CA GLN A 158 25.24 -9.78 7.28
C GLN A 158 24.28 -10.99 7.35
N THR A 159 24.82 -12.21 7.38
CA THR A 159 24.01 -13.43 7.50
C THR A 159 23.24 -13.48 8.82
N ALA A 160 23.88 -13.15 9.94
CA ALA A 160 23.22 -13.12 11.24
C ALA A 160 22.11 -12.06 11.31
N TRP A 161 22.32 -10.90 10.69
CA TRP A 161 21.31 -9.85 10.58
C TRP A 161 20.15 -10.27 9.67
N ASP A 162 20.43 -10.89 8.53
CA ASP A 162 19.40 -11.40 7.61
C ASP A 162 18.48 -12.43 8.28
N ASP A 163 19.03 -13.28 9.14
CA ASP A 163 18.24 -14.23 9.92
C ASP A 163 17.30 -13.54 10.92
N VAL A 164 17.79 -12.51 11.62
CA VAL A 164 16.98 -11.69 12.54
C VAL A 164 15.87 -10.98 11.76
N ARG A 165 16.23 -10.28 10.67
CA ARG A 165 15.27 -9.59 9.80
C ARG A 165 14.23 -10.53 9.21
N LEU A 166 14.61 -11.75 8.83
CA LEU A 166 13.71 -12.74 8.26
C LEU A 166 12.69 -13.21 9.29
N HIS A 167 13.12 -13.43 10.54
CA HIS A 167 12.24 -13.83 11.62
C HIS A 167 11.22 -12.72 11.92
N LEU A 168 11.69 -11.49 12.16
CA LEU A 168 10.84 -10.33 12.43
C LEU A 168 9.88 -10.05 11.26
N ARG A 169 10.33 -10.19 10.01
CA ARG A 169 9.46 -10.09 8.84
C ARG A 169 8.30 -11.08 8.87
N ARG A 170 8.56 -12.34 9.21
CA ARG A 170 7.50 -13.37 9.27
C ARG A 170 6.47 -13.04 10.34
N TYR A 171 6.94 -12.57 11.49
CA TYR A 171 6.09 -12.08 12.57
C TYR A 171 5.20 -10.91 12.13
N LEU A 172 5.80 -9.85 11.56
CA LEU A 172 5.06 -8.67 11.08
C LEU A 172 4.04 -9.01 10.00
N VAL A 173 4.42 -9.86 9.03
CA VAL A 173 3.50 -10.35 7.99
C VAL A 173 2.33 -11.12 8.61
N GLY A 174 2.59 -11.99 9.59
CA GLY A 174 1.53 -12.71 10.31
C GLY A 174 0.61 -11.76 11.08
N LYS A 175 1.16 -10.73 11.74
CA LYS A 175 0.40 -9.70 12.45
C LYS A 175 -0.51 -8.92 11.50
N LEU A 176 0.01 -8.49 10.34
CA LEU A 176 -0.77 -7.80 9.30
C LEU A 176 -1.92 -8.67 8.76
N GLN A 177 -1.66 -9.96 8.50
CA GLN A 177 -2.69 -10.91 8.03
C GLN A 177 -3.78 -11.18 9.06
N ASN A 178 -3.46 -11.14 10.36
CA ASN A 178 -4.44 -11.33 11.41
C ASN A 178 -5.30 -10.08 11.63
N CYS A 179 -4.71 -8.88 11.52
CA CYS A 179 -5.42 -7.60 11.64
C CYS A 179 -6.32 -7.29 10.43
N SER A 180 -6.06 -7.89 9.27
CA SER A 180 -6.86 -7.64 8.06
C SER A 180 -8.26 -8.27 8.10
N ASN A 181 -8.51 -9.21 9.04
CA ASN A 181 -9.78 -9.93 9.13
C ASN A 181 -10.89 -9.19 9.89
N PHE A 182 -10.56 -8.10 10.59
CA PHE A 182 -11.52 -7.32 11.39
C PHE A 182 -11.32 -5.82 11.12
N THR A 183 -12.39 -5.11 10.75
CA THR A 183 -12.37 -3.66 10.53
C THR A 183 -12.78 -2.95 11.83
N SER A 184 -11.81 -2.48 12.62
CA SER A 184 -12.02 -1.62 13.79
C SER A 184 -10.94 -0.56 13.85
N GLU A 185 -11.22 0.62 14.42
CA GLU A 185 -10.25 1.73 14.53
C GLU A 185 -8.95 1.31 15.24
N SER A 186 -9.04 0.42 16.23
CA SER A 186 -7.89 -0.19 16.91
C SER A 186 -6.95 -0.96 15.97
N ASN A 187 -7.44 -1.44 14.83
CA ASN A 187 -6.63 -2.20 13.87
C ASN A 187 -5.85 -1.28 12.93
N ILE A 188 -6.27 -0.02 12.74
CA ILE A 188 -5.54 0.94 11.90
C ILE A 188 -4.22 1.34 12.58
N GLU A 189 -4.25 1.63 13.88
CA GLU A 189 -3.04 1.97 14.65
C GLU A 189 -2.04 0.81 14.65
N VAL A 190 -2.52 -0.41 14.92
CA VAL A 190 -1.67 -1.61 14.93
C VAL A 190 -1.06 -1.88 13.56
N LYS A 191 -1.84 -1.75 12.47
CA LYS A 191 -1.31 -1.91 11.11
C LYS A 191 -0.29 -0.81 10.77
N THR A 192 -0.54 0.43 11.19
CA THR A 192 0.37 1.57 10.97
C THR A 192 1.71 1.31 11.65
N GLN A 193 1.69 0.94 12.94
CA GLN A 193 2.90 0.59 13.69
C GLN A 193 3.64 -0.59 13.05
N CYS A 194 2.90 -1.63 12.64
CA CYS A 194 3.47 -2.81 12.01
C CYS A 194 4.18 -2.46 10.67
N LEU A 195 3.60 -1.59 9.86
CA LEU A 195 4.23 -1.13 8.62
C LEU A 195 5.45 -0.24 8.86
N GLN A 196 5.41 0.64 9.85
CA GLN A 196 6.57 1.44 10.25
C GLN A 196 7.73 0.56 10.71
N GLN A 197 7.46 -0.46 11.52
CA GLN A 197 8.44 -1.48 11.92
C GLN A 197 8.95 -2.29 10.73
N PHE A 198 8.10 -2.54 9.73
CA PHE A 198 8.52 -3.24 8.51
C PHE A 198 9.44 -2.36 7.66
N LEU A 199 9.15 -1.06 7.54
CA LEU A 199 9.98 -0.09 6.83
C LEU A 199 11.34 0.16 7.50
N PHE A 200 11.42 -0.01 8.82
CA PHE A 200 12.70 -0.03 9.51
C PHE A 200 13.61 -1.19 9.03
N LEU A 201 13.02 -2.35 8.70
CA LEU A 201 13.78 -3.55 8.35
C LEU A 201 14.07 -3.71 6.85
N TYR A 202 13.21 -3.17 5.99
CA TYR A 202 13.25 -3.37 4.54
C TYR A 202 12.93 -2.09 3.76
N PRO A 203 13.44 -1.95 2.52
CA PRO A 203 13.10 -0.82 1.66
C PRO A 203 11.60 -0.70 1.41
N GLU A 204 11.13 0.54 1.25
CA GLU A 204 9.72 0.89 1.04
C GLU A 204 9.05 0.07 -0.06
N LYS A 205 9.72 -0.09 -1.21
CA LYS A 205 9.21 -0.89 -2.33
C LYS A 205 8.90 -2.34 -1.93
N ASP A 206 9.78 -2.98 -1.16
CA ASP A 206 9.62 -4.37 -0.76
C ASP A 206 8.47 -4.51 0.25
N VAL A 207 8.36 -3.56 1.18
CA VAL A 207 7.28 -3.50 2.17
C VAL A 207 5.93 -3.29 1.49
N LEU A 208 5.81 -2.30 0.60
CA LEU A 208 4.59 -2.03 -0.15
C LEU A 208 4.17 -3.23 -1.00
N THR A 209 5.11 -3.85 -1.72
CA THR A 209 4.83 -5.07 -2.50
C THR A 209 4.31 -6.18 -1.59
N LYS A 210 4.88 -6.36 -0.41
CA LYS A 210 4.44 -7.40 0.52
C LYS A 210 3.05 -7.10 1.09
N TYR A 211 2.79 -5.85 1.46
CA TYR A 211 1.50 -5.40 1.97
C TYR A 211 0.40 -5.54 0.91
N GLN A 212 0.69 -5.15 -0.33
CA GLN A 212 -0.19 -5.32 -1.48
C GLN A 212 -0.60 -6.78 -1.66
N ASN A 213 0.36 -7.72 -1.59
CA ASN A 213 0.05 -9.15 -1.69
C ASN A 213 -0.87 -9.64 -0.55
N ILE A 214 -0.71 -9.11 0.67
CA ILE A 214 -1.59 -9.45 1.80
C ILE A 214 -3.02 -8.97 1.50
N GLN A 215 -3.17 -7.74 1.03
CA GLN A 215 -4.46 -7.15 0.71
C GLN A 215 -5.14 -7.81 -0.49
N GLN A 216 -4.38 -8.12 -1.55
CA GLN A 216 -4.89 -8.86 -2.71
C GLN A 216 -5.41 -10.24 -2.32
N ASN A 217 -4.71 -10.98 -1.44
CA ASN A 217 -5.18 -12.29 -0.97
C ASN A 217 -6.51 -12.17 -0.20
N LEU A 218 -6.66 -11.14 0.62
CA LEU A 218 -7.91 -10.88 1.34
C LEU A 218 -9.03 -10.49 0.36
N LEU A 219 -8.73 -9.63 -0.60
CA LEU A 219 -9.67 -9.20 -1.63
C LEU A 219 -10.20 -10.38 -2.43
N VAL A 220 -9.32 -11.25 -2.94
CA VAL A 220 -9.71 -12.47 -3.66
C VAL A 220 -10.60 -13.35 -2.78
N THR A 221 -10.30 -13.47 -1.48
CA THR A 221 -11.15 -14.24 -0.55
C THR A 221 -12.57 -13.66 -0.41
N LEU A 222 -12.72 -12.33 -0.52
CA LEU A 222 -14.02 -11.65 -0.44
C LEU A 222 -14.78 -11.66 -1.78
N THR A 223 -14.07 -11.58 -2.90
CA THR A 223 -14.65 -11.36 -4.23
C THR A 223 -14.60 -12.57 -5.15
N HIS A 224 -14.13 -13.74 -4.70
CA HIS A 224 -14.05 -14.92 -5.56
C HIS A 224 -15.45 -15.39 -6.01
N PHE A 225 -15.84 -14.99 -7.21
CA PHE A 225 -17.13 -15.33 -7.80
C PHE A 225 -17.14 -16.77 -8.34
N GLY A 226 -16.02 -17.27 -8.88
CA GLY A 226 -15.89 -18.63 -9.40
C GLY A 226 -16.94 -19.03 -10.46
N ASP A 227 -17.17 -20.34 -10.62
CA ASP A 227 -18.21 -20.93 -11.49
C ASP A 227 -19.62 -20.89 -10.84
N ARG A 228 -19.90 -19.83 -10.08
CA ARG A 228 -21.14 -19.74 -9.30
C ARG A 228 -22.26 -19.16 -10.16
N ARG A 229 -23.47 -19.65 -9.88
CA ARG A 229 -24.69 -19.10 -10.47
C ARG A 229 -24.84 -17.60 -10.17
N VAL A 230 -25.46 -16.87 -11.10
CA VAL A 230 -25.62 -15.40 -11.06
C VAL A 230 -26.24 -14.92 -9.75
N ASP A 231 -27.25 -15.62 -9.25
CA ASP A 231 -27.93 -15.32 -7.99
C ASP A 231 -26.99 -15.41 -6.78
N THR A 232 -26.08 -16.37 -6.78
CA THR A 232 -25.06 -16.54 -5.73
C THR A 232 -23.97 -15.48 -5.85
N ALA A 233 -23.54 -15.16 -7.08
CA ALA A 233 -22.54 -14.12 -7.34
C ALA A 233 -23.03 -12.72 -6.94
N PHE A 234 -24.31 -12.41 -7.18
CA PHE A 234 -24.91 -11.14 -6.79
C PHE A 234 -24.91 -10.95 -5.27
N ASN A 235 -25.27 -11.99 -4.49
CA ASN A 235 -25.25 -11.93 -3.03
C ASN A 235 -23.82 -11.73 -2.50
N ILE A 236 -22.83 -12.43 -3.08
CA ILE A 236 -21.41 -12.24 -2.72
C ILE A 236 -20.97 -10.80 -3.02
N TYR A 237 -21.32 -10.26 -4.19
CA TYR A 237 -20.99 -8.88 -4.54
C TYR A 237 -21.60 -7.89 -3.55
N GLN A 238 -22.89 -8.05 -3.24
CA GLN A 238 -23.60 -7.17 -2.30
C GLN A 238 -22.96 -7.20 -0.90
N ASP A 239 -22.49 -8.35 -0.43
CA ASP A 239 -21.81 -8.50 0.86
C ASP A 239 -20.34 -8.04 0.85
N ALA A 240 -19.66 -8.17 -0.30
CA ALA A 240 -18.24 -7.87 -0.44
C ALA A 240 -17.98 -6.37 -0.64
N VAL A 241 -18.81 -5.68 -1.43
CA VAL A 241 -18.58 -4.27 -1.79
C VAL A 241 -18.39 -3.35 -0.58
N PRO A 242 -19.23 -3.37 0.47
CA PRO A 242 -19.02 -2.53 1.64
C PRO A 242 -17.69 -2.81 2.35
N LYS A 243 -17.29 -4.09 2.41
CA LYS A 243 -16.01 -4.51 3.04
C LYS A 243 -14.83 -4.02 2.22
N VAL A 244 -14.89 -4.16 0.89
CA VAL A 244 -13.82 -3.70 -0.01
C VAL A 244 -13.70 -2.17 0.04
N ILE A 245 -14.81 -1.43 0.08
CA ILE A 245 -14.77 0.03 0.27
C ILE A 245 -14.13 0.39 1.60
N SER A 246 -14.50 -0.28 2.70
CA SER A 246 -13.87 -0.07 4.01
C SER A 246 -12.36 -0.35 3.96
N MET A 247 -11.93 -1.43 3.31
CA MET A 247 -10.51 -1.76 3.16
C MET A 247 -9.75 -0.68 2.39
N ILE A 248 -10.32 -0.17 1.29
CA ILE A 248 -9.72 0.91 0.50
C ILE A 248 -9.56 2.17 1.36
N VAL A 249 -10.60 2.56 2.11
CA VAL A 249 -10.58 3.73 2.99
C VAL A 249 -9.55 3.57 4.11
N ASP A 250 -9.51 2.40 4.76
CA ASP A 250 -8.55 2.11 5.82
C ASP A 250 -7.11 2.16 5.30
N ASP A 251 -6.84 1.53 4.15
CA ASP A 251 -5.51 1.51 3.53
C ASP A 251 -5.09 2.90 3.03
N LEU A 252 -6.01 3.71 2.53
CA LEU A 252 -5.74 5.11 2.18
C LEU A 252 -5.30 5.92 3.42
N ASN A 253 -6.06 5.81 4.51
CA ASN A 253 -5.76 6.54 5.75
C ASN A 253 -4.44 6.09 6.38
N LEU A 254 -4.18 4.78 6.36
CA LEU A 254 -2.95 4.20 6.90
C LEU A 254 -1.74 4.58 6.05
N LEU A 255 -1.81 4.44 4.72
CA LEU A 255 -0.66 4.72 3.86
C LEU A 255 -0.34 6.22 3.78
N ARG A 256 -1.33 7.10 3.98
CA ARG A 256 -1.14 8.56 4.00
C ARG A 256 -0.04 9.01 4.98
N ASN A 257 0.14 8.30 6.08
CA ASN A 257 1.11 8.65 7.11
C ASN A 257 2.49 8.00 6.90
N ILE A 258 2.66 7.25 5.81
CA ILE A 258 3.80 6.34 5.63
C ILE A 258 4.50 6.57 4.29
N VAL A 259 3.75 6.82 3.22
CA VAL A 259 4.28 6.88 1.84
C VAL A 259 3.74 8.07 1.07
N ASP A 260 4.46 8.45 0.01
CA ASP A 260 4.06 9.54 -0.88
C ASP A 260 2.73 9.26 -1.59
N THR A 261 1.95 10.32 -1.82
CA THR A 261 0.63 10.25 -2.46
C THR A 261 0.64 9.52 -3.80
N SER A 262 1.71 9.67 -4.59
CA SER A 262 1.84 8.99 -5.89
C SER A 262 1.89 7.47 -5.76
N LEU A 263 2.57 6.96 -4.73
CA LEU A 263 2.67 5.54 -4.43
C LEU A 263 1.38 4.99 -3.85
N ILE A 264 0.66 5.78 -3.06
CA ILE A 264 -0.67 5.41 -2.56
C ILE A 264 -1.64 5.17 -3.72
N ILE A 265 -1.70 6.12 -4.67
CA ILE A 265 -2.59 6.00 -5.85
C ILE A 265 -2.24 4.73 -6.64
N LYS A 266 -0.94 4.50 -6.87
CA LYS A 266 -0.46 3.29 -7.54
C LYS A 266 -0.87 2.02 -6.78
N PHE A 267 -0.65 2.00 -5.47
CA PHE A 267 -1.01 0.88 -4.60
C PHE A 267 -2.50 0.56 -4.69
N ILE A 268 -3.38 1.55 -4.55
CA ILE A 268 -4.83 1.34 -4.59
C ILE A 268 -5.28 0.80 -5.95
N LYS A 269 -4.74 1.36 -7.03
CA LYS A 269 -5.03 0.90 -8.40
C LYS A 269 -4.65 -0.58 -8.58
N GLU A 270 -3.41 -0.94 -8.27
CA GLU A 270 -2.87 -2.28 -8.52
C GLU A 270 -3.39 -3.33 -7.53
N THR A 271 -3.73 -2.92 -6.29
CA THR A 271 -4.24 -3.83 -5.24
C THR A 271 -5.72 -4.10 -5.42
N PHE A 272 -6.53 -3.07 -5.65
CA PHE A 272 -7.98 -3.17 -5.62
C PHE A 272 -8.60 -3.13 -7.02
N PHE A 273 -8.38 -2.05 -7.78
CA PHE A 273 -9.12 -1.85 -9.02
C PHE A 273 -8.75 -2.86 -10.11
N GLU A 274 -7.46 -3.18 -10.26
CA GLU A 274 -7.02 -4.20 -11.21
C GLU A 274 -7.53 -5.60 -10.81
N ALA A 275 -7.46 -5.95 -9.51
CA ALA A 275 -7.99 -7.23 -9.01
C ALA A 275 -9.51 -7.37 -9.19
N ILE A 276 -10.29 -6.33 -8.86
CA ILE A 276 -11.75 -6.30 -9.10
C ILE A 276 -12.04 -6.42 -10.60
N THR A 277 -11.27 -5.75 -11.45
CA THR A 277 -11.45 -5.82 -12.91
C THR A 277 -11.21 -7.24 -13.44
N GLU A 278 -10.16 -7.92 -12.97
CA GLU A 278 -9.88 -9.30 -13.38
C GLU A 278 -10.94 -10.29 -12.87
N GLU A 279 -11.42 -10.16 -11.62
CA GLU A 279 -12.51 -11.00 -11.09
C GLU A 279 -13.83 -10.79 -11.86
N MET A 280 -14.16 -9.54 -12.20
CA MET A 280 -15.35 -9.23 -13.00
C MET A 280 -15.25 -9.80 -14.42
N LYS A 281 -14.07 -9.70 -15.03
CA LYS A 281 -13.81 -10.27 -16.35
C LYS A 281 -13.96 -11.80 -16.32
N ALA A 282 -13.35 -12.46 -15.33
CA ALA A 282 -13.47 -13.91 -15.17
C ALA A 282 -14.93 -14.36 -14.99
N PHE A 283 -15.71 -13.62 -14.20
CA PHE A 283 -17.14 -13.89 -14.03
C PHE A 283 -17.93 -13.72 -15.35
N VAL A 284 -17.66 -12.66 -16.11
CA VAL A 284 -18.31 -12.43 -17.41
C VAL A 284 -17.97 -13.54 -18.41
N ASP A 285 -16.72 -14.01 -18.43
CA ASP A 285 -16.28 -15.10 -19.30
C ASP A 285 -17.05 -16.40 -18.98
N VAL A 286 -17.19 -16.77 -17.70
CA VAL A 286 -17.99 -17.92 -17.26
C VAL A 286 -19.46 -17.81 -17.69
N LEU A 287 -20.07 -16.62 -17.59
CA LEU A 287 -21.45 -16.42 -18.04
C LEU A 287 -21.60 -16.57 -19.56
N SER A 288 -20.58 -16.15 -20.31
CA SER A 288 -20.57 -16.26 -21.77
C SER A 288 -20.47 -17.72 -22.23
N GLU A 289 -19.64 -18.53 -21.57
CA GLU A 289 -19.46 -19.96 -21.85
C GLU A 289 -20.75 -20.75 -21.55
N ASN A 290 -21.34 -20.55 -20.37
CA ASN A 290 -22.60 -21.19 -19.96
C ASN A 290 -23.76 -20.91 -20.93
N ARG A 291 -23.83 -19.69 -21.52
CA ARG A 291 -24.83 -19.34 -22.52
C ARG A 291 -24.63 -20.09 -23.85
N THR A 292 -23.39 -20.38 -24.23
CA THR A 292 -23.09 -21.11 -25.47
C THR A 292 -23.43 -22.60 -25.35
N GLU A 293 -23.17 -23.22 -24.20
CA GLU A 293 -23.53 -24.63 -23.95
C GLU A 293 -25.05 -24.86 -23.92
N GLU A 294 -25.82 -24.02 -23.21
CA GLU A 294 -27.29 -24.10 -23.19
C GLU A 294 -27.90 -23.89 -24.59
N SER A 295 -27.29 -23.04 -25.42
CA SER A 295 -27.75 -22.81 -26.80
C SER A 295 -27.47 -24.00 -27.74
N SER A 296 -26.42 -24.79 -27.45
CA SER A 296 -26.07 -25.98 -28.23
C SER A 296 -26.94 -27.20 -27.88
N LEU A 297 -27.50 -27.24 -26.66
CA LEU A 297 -28.38 -28.30 -26.17
C LEU A 297 -29.84 -28.14 -26.62
N ASN A 298 -30.24 -26.95 -27.10
CA ASN A 298 -31.58 -26.68 -27.62
C ASN A 298 -31.56 -26.33 -29.12
N PRO A 299 -31.38 -27.31 -30.04
CA PRO A 299 -31.63 -27.06 -31.46
C PRO A 299 -33.13 -26.83 -31.65
N VAL A 300 -33.47 -25.59 -31.99
CA VAL A 300 -34.82 -25.14 -32.37
C VAL A 300 -35.41 -26.10 -33.41
N LYS A 301 -36.35 -26.96 -32.98
CA LYS A 301 -37.20 -27.72 -33.90
C LYS A 301 -38.14 -26.76 -34.60
N THR A 302 -37.73 -26.27 -35.76
CA THR A 302 -38.57 -25.46 -36.65
C THR A 302 -39.72 -26.31 -37.19
N VAL A 303 -40.92 -26.04 -36.70
CA VAL A 303 -42.18 -26.56 -37.24
C VAL A 303 -42.40 -25.99 -38.64
N LYS A 304 -42.16 -26.80 -39.69
CA LYS A 304 -42.56 -26.46 -41.06
C LYS A 304 -44.04 -26.74 -41.26
N GLY A 305 -44.87 -25.70 -41.15
CA GLY A 305 -46.23 -25.69 -41.66
C GLY A 305 -46.26 -25.83 -43.19
N LYS A 306 -47.00 -26.83 -43.70
CA LYS A 306 -47.34 -26.94 -45.13
C LYS A 306 -48.81 -26.55 -45.31
N GLN A 307 -49.06 -25.30 -45.70
CA GLN A 307 -50.30 -24.94 -46.39
C GLN A 307 -50.26 -25.53 -47.81
N LYS A 308 -51.30 -26.28 -48.19
CA LYS A 308 -51.52 -26.74 -49.56
C LYS A 308 -52.89 -26.23 -50.00
N LEU A 309 -52.91 -25.11 -50.72
CA LEU A 309 -54.08 -24.68 -51.49
C LEU A 309 -54.34 -25.71 -52.60
N LYS A 310 -55.58 -26.21 -52.69
CA LYS A 310 -56.12 -26.80 -53.92
C LYS A 310 -57.41 -26.06 -54.25
N MET A 311 -57.36 -25.28 -55.33
CA MET A 311 -58.55 -24.94 -56.08
C MET A 311 -59.00 -26.16 -56.88
N SER A 312 -60.31 -26.44 -56.89
CA SER A 312 -60.96 -27.14 -58.00
C SER A 312 -62.27 -26.44 -58.31
N SER A 313 -62.42 -26.09 -59.59
CA SER A 313 -63.62 -25.52 -60.21
C SER A 313 -64.52 -26.62 -60.78
N ALA A 314 -65.83 -26.31 -60.80
CA ALA A 314 -66.88 -26.68 -61.76
C ALA A 314 -67.76 -27.96 -61.61
N ALA A 315 -69.06 -27.68 -61.78
CA ALA A 315 -70.20 -28.48 -62.30
C ALA A 315 -70.72 -29.63 -61.42
N TYR A 316 -72.02 -29.80 -61.14
CA TYR A 316 -73.27 -29.43 -61.82
C TYR A 316 -74.31 -28.88 -60.83
#